data_AF-X1B3W0-F1
#
_entry.id   AF-X1B3W0-F1
#
_cell.length_a   1.000
_cell.length_b   1.000
_cell.length_c   1.000
_cell.angle_alpha   90.00
_cell.angle_beta   90.00
_cell.angle_gamma   90.00
#
_symmetry.space_group_name_H-M   'P 1'
#
loop_
_entity.id
_entity.type
_entity.pdbx_description
1 polymer ?
#
loop_
_entity_poly.entity_id
_entity_poly.type
_entity_poly.pdbx_seq_one_letter_code
_entity_poly.pdbx_strand_id
1 'polypeptide(L)'
;MKEFRSDISGFYKLTMDERHELLSKLLHLNPEELEILKELGYFTSTQIDTLIENVVGSYQLPFGLAFNFKVNDRDYIIPMVIEEPSVVAAASNAAKMARKHGGFHSEEVKWVFYLNLCLIRLLLDKEH
;
A
#
# COMPACT_ATOMS: atom_id res chain seq x y z
N MET A 1 16.11 -7.90 6.59
CA MET A 1 15.16 -6.80 6.84
C MET A 1 15.47 -6.25 8.21
N LYS A 2 15.58 -4.93 8.39
CA LYS A 2 15.84 -4.36 9.72
C LYS A 2 14.64 -4.69 10.61
N GLU A 3 14.92 -5.20 11.80
CA GLU A 3 13.90 -5.67 12.72
C GLU A 3 13.28 -4.45 13.42
N PHE A 4 12.01 -4.18 13.15
CA PHE A 4 11.25 -3.10 13.79
C PHE A 4 9.99 -3.68 14.43
N ARG A 5 9.41 -2.92 15.35
CA ARG A 5 8.16 -3.27 16.02
C ARG A 5 7.00 -2.43 15.49
N SER A 6 5.87 -3.06 15.20
CA SER A 6 4.68 -2.39 14.67
C SER A 6 3.69 -1.97 15.77
N ASP A 7 3.92 -2.31 17.04
CA ASP A 7 3.03 -1.99 18.17
C ASP A 7 3.15 -0.53 18.62
N ILE A 8 2.75 0.37 17.73
CA ILE A 8 2.82 1.81 17.94
C ILE A 8 1.49 2.32 18.49
N SER A 9 1.55 2.99 19.64
CA SER A 9 0.40 3.64 20.27
C SER A 9 0.47 5.16 20.13
N GLY A 10 -0.67 5.80 19.94
CA GLY A 10 -0.76 7.26 19.96
C GLY A 10 -0.31 7.95 18.66
N PHE A 11 -0.02 7.20 17.59
CA PHE A 11 0.37 7.77 16.29
C PHE A 11 -0.62 8.82 15.76
N TYR A 12 -1.92 8.60 15.94
CA TYR A 12 -2.97 9.52 15.52
C TYR A 12 -2.95 10.87 16.26
N LYS A 13 -2.29 10.95 17.43
CA LYS A 13 -2.14 12.19 18.21
C LYS A 13 -0.97 13.05 17.76
N LEU A 14 -0.03 12.46 17.01
CA LEU A 14 1.16 13.15 16.53
C LEU A 14 0.80 14.09 15.38
N THR A 15 1.50 15.21 15.33
CA THR A 15 1.57 16.11 14.17
C THR A 15 2.24 15.43 12.97
N MET A 16 2.10 15.99 11.77
CA MET A 16 2.74 15.43 10.57
C MET A 16 4.28 15.35 10.71
N ASP A 17 4.91 16.37 11.26
CA ASP A 17 6.37 16.39 11.46
C ASP A 17 6.82 15.34 12.48
N GLU A 18 6.11 15.20 13.60
CA GLU A 18 6.38 14.15 14.58
C GLU A 18 6.18 12.74 14.00
N ARG A 19 5.19 12.55 13.10
CA ARG A 19 5.00 11.29 12.37
C ARG A 19 6.20 11.00 11.46
N HIS A 20 6.65 11.99 10.69
CA HIS A 20 7.82 11.86 9.82
C HIS A 20 9.08 11.53 10.61
N GLU A 21 9.32 12.20 11.73
CA GLU A 21 10.47 11.93 12.60
C GLU A 21 10.41 10.52 13.18
N LEU A 22 9.24 10.10 13.67
CA LEU A 22 9.04 8.75 14.19
C LEU A 22 9.29 7.69 13.11
N LEU A 23 8.74 7.87 11.91
CA LEU A 23 8.89 6.94 10.79
C LEU A 23 10.32 6.87 10.28
N SER A 24 11.00 8.02 10.16
CA SER A 24 12.41 8.06 9.76
C SER A 24 13.29 7.27 10.70
N LYS A 25 13.09 7.42 12.02
CA LYS A 25 13.82 6.64 13.04
C LYS A 25 13.46 5.16 13.01
N LEU A 26 12.18 4.83 12.91
CA LEU A 26 11.68 3.46 12.98
C LEU A 26 12.06 2.62 11.77
N LEU A 27 11.90 3.18 10.57
CA LEU A 27 12.14 2.48 9.30
C LEU A 27 13.55 2.73 8.77
N HIS A 28 14.34 3.57 9.46
CA HIS A 28 15.67 4.01 9.03
C HIS A 28 15.66 4.62 7.63
N LEU A 29 14.67 5.49 7.38
CA LEU A 29 14.52 6.17 6.10
C LEU A 29 15.70 7.11 5.86
N ASN A 30 16.24 7.08 4.66
CA ASN A 30 17.22 8.07 4.23
C ASN A 30 16.53 9.43 3.96
N PRO A 31 17.29 10.53 3.84
CA PRO A 31 16.71 11.86 3.62
C PRO A 31 15.83 11.95 2.36
N GLU A 32 16.21 11.28 1.27
CA GLU A 32 15.45 11.29 0.00
C GLU A 32 14.11 10.57 0.15
N GLU A 33 14.08 9.41 0.81
CA GLU A 33 12.84 8.68 1.13
C GLU A 33 11.90 9.49 2.03
N LEU A 34 12.46 10.25 2.98
CA LEU A 34 11.68 11.10 3.85
C LEU A 34 11.08 12.31 3.11
N GLU A 35 11.83 12.90 2.18
CA GLU A 35 11.31 13.98 1.34
C GLU A 35 10.17 13.50 0.44
N ILE A 36 10.28 12.30 -0.15
CA ILE A 36 9.18 11.70 -0.93
C ILE A 36 7.90 11.57 -0.09
N LEU A 37 8.00 11.20 1.19
CA LEU A 37 6.82 11.10 2.07
C LEU A 37 6.19 12.46 2.40
N LYS A 38 6.99 13.54 2.41
CA LYS A 38 6.50 14.90 2.64
C LYS A 38 5.85 15.49 1.40
N GLU A 39 6.25 15.04 0.22
CA GLU A 39 5.63 15.44 -1.03
C GLU A 39 4.21 14.85 -1.14
N LEU A 40 3.21 15.71 -1.11
CA LEU A 40 1.81 15.30 -1.27
C LEU A 40 1.47 14.88 -2.72
N GLY A 41 2.37 15.13 -3.68
CA GLY A 41 2.24 14.73 -5.08
C GLY A 41 3.53 14.13 -5.61
N TYR A 42 3.42 13.04 -6.37
CA TYR A 42 4.57 12.21 -6.78
C TYR A 42 4.96 12.35 -8.25
N PHE A 43 4.00 12.57 -9.15
CA PHE A 43 4.26 12.52 -10.58
C PHE A 43 4.63 13.89 -11.15
N THR A 44 5.71 13.94 -11.92
CA THR A 44 5.96 15.03 -12.86
C THR A 44 4.98 14.96 -14.04
N SER A 45 4.84 16.06 -14.78
CA SER A 45 4.05 16.09 -16.02
C SER A 45 4.53 15.07 -17.05
N THR A 46 5.85 14.85 -17.14
CA THR A 46 6.43 13.86 -18.06
C THR A 46 6.19 12.43 -17.62
N GLN A 47 6.20 12.14 -16.31
CA GLN A 47 5.93 10.80 -15.81
C GLN A 47 4.46 10.41 -16.01
N ILE A 48 3.53 11.31 -15.68
CA ILE A 48 2.10 10.99 -15.73
C ILE A 48 1.60 10.76 -17.17
N ASP A 49 2.18 11.46 -18.15
CA ASP A 49 1.89 11.34 -19.59
C ASP A 49 2.21 9.94 -20.16
N THR A 50 3.09 9.18 -19.48
CA THR A 50 3.44 7.82 -19.90
C THR A 50 2.57 6.73 -19.30
N LEU A 51 1.75 7.05 -18.28
CA LEU A 51 0.99 6.04 -17.53
C LEU A 51 -0.32 5.66 -18.23
N ILE A 52 -1.02 6.64 -18.80
CA ILE A 52 -2.30 6.47 -19.46
C ILE A 52 -2.44 7.44 -20.64
N GLU A 53 -3.35 7.14 -21.56
CA GLU A 53 -3.69 8.04 -22.66
C GLU A 53 -4.54 9.23 -22.18
N ASN A 54 -4.40 10.38 -22.86
CA ASN A 54 -5.20 11.61 -22.63
C ASN A 54 -5.17 12.13 -21.18
N VAL A 55 -4.06 11.96 -20.47
CA VAL A 55 -3.93 12.47 -19.11
C VAL A 55 -3.90 14.00 -19.10
N VAL A 56 -4.62 14.60 -18.15
CA VAL A 56 -4.66 16.06 -17.95
C VAL A 56 -4.27 16.48 -16.54
N GLY A 57 -4.04 15.51 -15.64
CA GLY A 57 -3.69 15.75 -14.24
C GLY A 57 -3.69 14.46 -13.42
N SER A 58 -3.34 14.58 -12.14
CA SER A 58 -3.40 13.50 -11.15
C SER A 58 -4.49 13.75 -10.11
N TYR A 59 -4.98 12.67 -9.51
CA TYR A 59 -5.85 12.70 -8.34
C TYR A 59 -5.12 12.13 -7.13
N GLN A 60 -5.20 12.82 -5.99
CA GLN A 60 -4.50 12.43 -4.76
C GLN A 60 -5.49 11.87 -3.74
N LEU A 61 -5.07 10.81 -3.05
CA LEU A 61 -5.79 10.21 -1.93
C LEU A 61 -4.90 10.22 -0.68
N PRO A 62 -5.49 10.34 0.53
CA PRO A 62 -4.71 10.27 1.77
C PRO A 62 -3.93 8.97 1.87
N PHE A 63 -2.65 9.09 2.20
CA PHE A 63 -1.76 7.97 2.49
C PHE A 63 -1.63 7.82 4.02
N GLY A 64 -2.18 6.73 4.55
CA GLY A 64 -2.15 6.37 5.96
C GLY A 64 -1.34 5.10 6.23
N LEU A 65 -1.09 4.84 7.50
CA LEU A 65 -0.39 3.64 7.96
C LEU A 65 -1.23 2.93 9.01
N ALA A 66 -1.44 1.63 8.83
CA ALA A 66 -2.02 0.77 9.83
C ALA A 66 -0.93 0.04 10.63
N PHE A 67 -1.10 0.04 11.95
CA PHE A 67 -0.11 -0.46 12.91
C PHE A 67 -0.60 -1.74 13.60
N ASN A 68 0.28 -2.33 14.43
CA ASN A 68 0.07 -3.50 15.27
C ASN A 68 -0.01 -4.85 14.54
N PHE A 69 0.11 -4.88 13.21
CA PHE A 69 0.09 -6.14 12.47
C PHE A 69 1.30 -7.00 12.81
N LYS A 70 1.00 -8.23 13.23
CA LYS A 70 1.97 -9.31 13.41
C LYS A 70 1.49 -10.48 12.56
N VAL A 71 2.24 -10.87 11.54
CA VAL A 71 1.89 -11.95 10.62
C VAL A 71 3.04 -12.96 10.62
N ASN A 72 2.76 -14.23 10.93
CA ASN A 72 3.78 -15.29 10.99
C ASN A 72 5.00 -14.88 11.84
N ASP A 73 4.71 -14.39 13.05
CA ASP A 73 5.68 -13.87 14.01
C ASP A 73 6.52 -12.66 13.60
N ARG A 74 6.19 -12.02 12.47
CA ARG A 74 6.88 -10.81 12.00
C ARG A 74 5.99 -9.58 12.06
N ASP A 75 6.59 -8.47 12.46
CA ASP A 75 5.96 -7.17 12.54
C ASP A 75 5.83 -6.50 11.17
N TYR A 76 4.65 -5.95 10.90
CA TYR A 76 4.35 -5.20 9.67
C TYR A 76 3.67 -3.88 9.99
N ILE A 77 4.02 -2.86 9.22
CA ILE A 77 3.26 -1.60 9.09
C ILE A 77 2.66 -1.63 7.69
N ILE A 78 1.34 -1.47 7.60
CA ILE A 78 0.61 -1.64 6.35
C ILE A 78 0.28 -0.25 5.79
N PRO A 79 0.84 0.14 4.63
CA PRO A 79 0.44 1.37 3.96
C PRO A 79 -0.99 1.23 3.40
N MET A 80 -1.79 2.28 3.54
CA MET A 80 -3.18 2.33 3.09
C MET A 80 -3.43 3.66 2.37
N VAL A 81 -4.03 3.60 1.18
CA VAL A 81 -4.45 4.80 0.43
C VAL A 81 -5.97 4.79 0.37
N ILE A 82 -6.62 5.67 1.13
CA ILE A 82 -8.08 5.69 1.29
C ILE A 82 -8.57 7.03 1.81
N GLU A 83 -9.78 7.45 1.42
CA GLU A 83 -10.42 8.70 1.84
C GLU A 83 -11.03 8.62 3.24
N GLU A 84 -11.39 7.43 3.72
CA GLU A 84 -12.11 7.23 4.96
C GLU A 84 -11.15 6.97 6.15
N PRO A 85 -10.97 7.94 7.09
CA PRO A 85 -10.00 7.81 8.17
C PRO A 85 -10.31 6.70 9.18
N SER A 86 -11.60 6.36 9.37
CA SER A 86 -12.04 5.28 10.26
C SER A 86 -11.49 3.92 9.84
N VAL A 87 -11.24 3.68 8.56
CA VAL A 87 -10.78 2.38 8.04
C VAL A 87 -9.39 2.05 8.57
N VAL A 88 -8.46 3.01 8.50
CA VAL A 88 -7.07 2.82 8.99
C VAL A 88 -7.05 2.61 10.51
N ALA A 89 -7.89 3.36 11.24
CA ALA A 89 -8.03 3.21 12.70
C ALA A 89 -8.62 1.85 13.08
N ALA A 90 -9.67 1.40 12.39
CA ALA A 90 -10.31 0.12 12.61
C ALA A 90 -9.36 -1.04 12.33
N ALA A 91 -8.63 -1.00 11.21
CA ALA A 91 -7.61 -1.99 10.86
C ALA A 91 -6.53 -2.10 11.93
N SER A 92 -6.00 -0.96 12.39
CA SER A 92 -4.97 -0.91 13.44
C SER A 92 -5.47 -1.46 14.77
N ASN A 93 -6.72 -1.17 15.14
CA ASN A 93 -7.32 -1.65 16.38
C ASN A 93 -7.59 -3.16 16.33
N ALA A 94 -8.12 -3.66 15.22
CA ALA A 94 -8.33 -5.10 15.01
C ALA A 94 -7.00 -5.87 15.07
N ALA A 95 -5.95 -5.35 14.43
CA ALA A 95 -4.61 -5.93 14.49
C ALA A 95 -4.06 -5.95 15.92
N LYS A 96 -4.26 -4.87 16.69
CA LYS A 96 -3.87 -4.81 18.10
C LYS A 96 -4.58 -5.88 18.95
N MET A 97 -5.86 -6.14 18.68
CA MET A 97 -6.62 -7.21 19.35
C MET A 97 -6.11 -8.60 18.97
N ALA A 98 -5.86 -8.85 17.69
CA ALA A 98 -5.32 -10.12 17.19
C ALA A 98 -3.92 -10.40 17.76
N ARG A 99 -3.06 -9.36 17.84
CA ARG A 99 -1.70 -9.46 18.36
C ARG A 99 -1.63 -10.02 19.78
N LYS A 100 -2.62 -9.72 20.64
CA LYS A 100 -2.72 -10.29 22.01
C LYS A 100 -2.83 -11.82 22.02
N HIS A 101 -3.26 -12.41 20.91
CA HIS A 101 -3.48 -13.85 20.74
C HIS A 101 -2.44 -14.49 19.80
N GLY A 102 -1.32 -13.81 19.52
CA GLY A 102 -0.26 -14.32 18.64
C GLY A 102 -0.18 -13.61 17.28
N GLY A 103 -1.20 -12.83 16.91
CA GLY A 103 -1.28 -12.15 15.61
C GLY A 103 -2.02 -12.97 14.58
N PHE A 104 -1.70 -12.75 13.31
CA PHE A 104 -2.26 -13.46 12.17
C PHE A 104 -1.32 -14.55 11.68
N HIS A 105 -1.90 -15.63 11.20
CA HIS A 105 -1.20 -16.67 10.47
C HIS A 105 -1.65 -16.64 9.01
N SER A 106 -0.70 -16.77 8.09
CA SER A 106 -0.96 -16.78 6.65
C SER A 106 -0.04 -17.78 5.97
N GLU A 107 -0.56 -18.50 4.99
CA GLU A 107 0.18 -19.47 4.19
C GLU A 107 0.22 -18.99 2.74
N GLU A 108 1.32 -19.27 2.04
CA GLU A 108 1.45 -18.92 0.63
C GLU A 108 0.54 -19.82 -0.21
N VAL A 109 -0.24 -19.19 -1.09
CA VAL A 109 -1.00 -19.88 -2.14
C VAL A 109 -0.28 -19.75 -3.47
N LYS A 110 -0.41 -20.77 -4.32
CA LYS A 110 0.25 -20.79 -5.63
C LYS A 110 -0.27 -19.66 -6.53
N TRP A 111 0.64 -18.82 -7.02
CA TRP A 111 0.35 -17.82 -8.05
C TRP A 111 0.10 -18.49 -9.39
N VAL A 112 -1.13 -18.41 -9.92
CA VAL A 112 -1.50 -18.93 -11.24
C VAL A 112 -2.22 -17.84 -12.02
N PHE A 113 -1.69 -17.50 -13.20
CA PHE A 113 -2.32 -16.58 -14.14
C PHE A 113 -2.98 -17.37 -15.26
N TYR A 114 -4.23 -17.06 -15.57
CA TYR A 114 -4.99 -17.70 -16.64
C TYR A 114 -5.16 -16.74 -17.81
N LEU A 115 -4.87 -17.21 -19.02
CA LEU A 115 -5.15 -16.50 -20.27
C LEU A 115 -6.20 -17.31 -21.04
N ASN A 116 -7.29 -16.65 -21.44
CA ASN A 116 -8.30 -17.25 -22.29
C ASN A 116 -8.10 -16.80 -23.75
N LEU A 117 -7.99 -17.75 -24.67
CA LEU A 117 -7.91 -17.49 -26.11
C LEU A 117 -9.15 -18.06 -26.80
N CYS A 118 -9.99 -17.19 -27.34
CA CYS A 118 -11.13 -17.59 -28.17
C CYS A 118 -10.69 -17.71 -29.63
N LEU A 119 -10.75 -18.92 -30.19
CA LEU A 119 -10.48 -19.19 -31.60
C LEU A 119 -11.81 -19.30 -32.35
N ILE A 120 -12.07 -18.36 -33.25
CA ILE A 120 -13.21 -18.42 -34.18
C ILE A 120 -12.67 -18.75 -35.57
N ARG A 121 -13.21 -19.80 -36.20
CA ARG A 121 -12.87 -20.15 -37.59
C ARG A 121 -13.70 -19.29 -38.53
N LEU A 122 -13.05 -18.40 -39.27
CA LEU A 122 -13.68 -17.69 -40.39
C LEU A 122 -13.72 -18.63 -41.59
N LEU A 123 -14.91 -19.10 -41.97
CA LEU A 123 -15.14 -19.70 -43.28
C LEU A 123 -15.31 -18.53 -44.26
N LEU A 124 -14.30 -18.30 -45.09
CA LEU A 124 -14.45 -17.45 -46.28
C LEU A 124 -15.20 -18.29 -47.31
N ASP A 125 -16.47 -17.97 -47.56
CA ASP A 125 -17.17 -18.46 -48.74
C ASP A 125 -16.44 -17.91 -49.96
N LYS A 126 -15.70 -18.79 -50.64
CA LYS A 126 -15.30 -18.56 -52.03
C LYS A 126 -16.52 -18.86 -52.90
N GLU A 127 -17.40 -17.88 -53.07
CA GLU A 127 -18.35 -17.94 -54.18
C GLU A 127 -17.66 -17.50 -55.47
N HIS A 128 -17.90 -18.32 -56.50
CA HIS A 128 -17.52 -18.17 -57.90
C HIS A 128 -18.47 -17.22 -58.63
#